data_AF-Q01IS1-F1
#
_entry.id   AF-Q01IS1-F1
#
_cell.length_a   1.000
_cell.length_b   1.000
_cell.length_c   1.000
_cell.angle_alpha   90.00
_cell.angle_beta   90.00
_cell.angle_gamma   90.00
#
_symmetry.space_group_name_H-M   'P 1'
#
loop_
_entity.id
_entity.type
_entity.pdbx_description
1 polymer ?
#
loop_
_entity_poly.entity_id
_entity_poly.type
_entity_poly.pdbx_seq_one_letter_code
_entity_poly.pdbx_strand_id
1 'polypeptide(L)'
;MDAAAAAAGRGGPAPPRCARAETDSEDAVATTSSPHSAEAAGAAEQGNGAPAPVADAADVEGVDGIRIRRRPVTGPPVHYVGPFQFRLENEGNTPRNILERIVWDKEAEVSQMKERRPLYMLKGPLENAPPVRDFVGVLKASFDRTGLPALIAEVKKASPSRGVLREDFEPVQIAQTYEKNGAACLSVLTDAKYFQGSFDYLDAIRNAGVQCPLLCKEFIVDAWQLYYARLKGADAVLLIAAVLPDLDIKYMLKICKILGMAALVEVHDEREMDRVLGIDGVQLIGINNRNLETFQVDISNTKNLLEGERGQTIAQKGIIVVGESGLFTPDHISFVQNAGVKAVLVGESLIKQEDPGKAIAGLFGKDISPVSAA
;
A
#
# COMPACT_ATOMS: atom_id res chain seq x y z
N MET A 1 -14.97 62.16 13.38
CA MET A 1 -13.90 62.62 14.26
C MET A 1 -12.87 61.49 14.29
N ASP A 2 -11.81 61.39 13.49
CA ASP A 2 -11.14 62.17 12.42
C ASP A 2 -10.46 61.10 11.53
N ALA A 3 -10.52 61.09 10.18
CA ALA A 3 -9.79 61.94 9.21
C ALA A 3 -8.27 62.03 9.51
N ALA A 4 -7.29 61.86 8.62
CA ALA A 4 -7.18 61.68 7.17
C ALA A 4 -5.74 61.14 6.86
N ALA A 5 -5.56 60.25 5.89
CA ALA A 5 -4.94 60.50 4.58
C ALA A 5 -3.42 60.79 4.53
N ALA A 6 -2.67 59.95 3.79
CA ALA A 6 -1.83 60.37 2.66
C ALA A 6 -1.28 59.16 1.90
N ALA A 7 -1.59 59.10 0.60
CA ALA A 7 -1.00 58.21 -0.40
C ALA A 7 -0.04 59.00 -1.29
N ALA A 8 1.00 58.35 -1.82
CA ALA A 8 1.49 58.41 -3.21
C ALA A 8 3.00 58.16 -3.31
N GLY A 9 3.41 57.33 -4.28
CA GLY A 9 4.81 57.23 -4.69
C GLY A 9 5.12 56.01 -5.55
N ARG A 10 4.88 56.12 -6.86
CA ARG A 10 5.14 55.12 -7.92
C ARG A 10 6.65 54.96 -8.19
N GLY A 11 7.07 53.75 -8.63
CA GLY A 11 8.35 53.58 -9.34
C GLY A 11 8.85 52.14 -9.46
N GLY A 12 8.43 51.42 -10.50
CA GLY A 12 9.23 50.35 -11.13
C GLY A 12 9.60 50.81 -12.55
N PRO A 13 10.71 50.37 -13.16
CA PRO A 13 10.72 49.01 -13.72
C PRO A 13 12.11 48.28 -13.83
N ALA A 14 11.99 47.00 -14.21
CA ALA A 14 12.87 46.15 -15.02
C ALA A 14 13.95 45.25 -14.34
N PRO A 15 14.06 43.96 -14.78
CA PRO A 15 14.91 42.94 -14.17
C PRO A 15 16.33 42.89 -14.78
N PRO A 16 17.33 42.32 -14.07
CA PRO A 16 18.65 42.12 -14.66
C PRO A 16 18.67 40.90 -15.61
N ARG A 17 19.32 41.09 -16.76
CA ARG A 17 19.56 40.10 -17.82
C ARG A 17 20.77 39.20 -17.48
N CYS A 18 20.72 37.97 -17.99
CA CYS A 18 21.86 37.04 -18.08
C CYS A 18 23.03 37.62 -18.89
N ALA A 19 24.25 37.39 -18.41
CA ALA A 19 25.48 37.48 -19.19
C ALA A 19 26.19 36.11 -19.17
N ARG A 20 26.70 35.66 -20.32
CA ARG A 20 27.55 34.48 -20.48
C ARG A 20 29.01 34.91 -20.68
N ALA A 21 29.89 34.15 -20.01
CA ALA A 21 31.23 33.69 -20.35
C ALA A 21 32.27 34.65 -20.97
N GLU A 22 33.36 34.87 -20.23
CA GLU A 22 34.72 34.98 -20.76
C GLU A 22 35.70 34.19 -19.88
N THR A 23 36.75 33.71 -20.53
CA THR A 23 37.74 32.70 -20.18
C THR A 23 38.99 33.29 -19.50
N ASP A 24 39.82 32.38 -18.96
CA ASP A 24 41.31 32.34 -18.91
C ASP A 24 41.73 31.76 -17.55
N SER A 25 42.16 30.50 -17.43
CA SER A 25 43.42 29.82 -17.83
C SER A 25 44.61 30.08 -16.89
N GLU A 26 45.48 29.06 -16.79
CA GLU A 26 46.76 28.94 -16.03
C GLU A 26 46.63 28.60 -14.53
N ASP A 27 47.41 27.70 -13.92
CA ASP A 27 48.31 26.64 -14.37
C ASP A 27 48.68 25.82 -13.10
N ALA A 28 49.13 24.58 -13.29
CA ALA A 28 50.25 23.94 -12.57
C ALA A 28 50.02 22.45 -12.23
N VAL A 29 50.84 21.67 -12.91
CA VAL A 29 51.12 20.24 -12.85
C VAL A 29 52.02 19.92 -11.65
N ALA A 30 51.84 18.74 -11.05
CA ALA A 30 52.96 17.98 -10.46
C ALA A 30 52.72 16.47 -10.64
N THR A 31 53.50 15.91 -11.56
CA THR A 31 53.69 14.50 -11.87
C THR A 31 54.78 13.90 -10.98
N THR A 32 54.63 12.62 -10.61
CA THR A 32 55.78 11.72 -10.43
C THR A 32 55.46 10.33 -11.01
N SER A 33 56.23 9.98 -12.03
CA SER A 33 56.30 8.77 -12.87
C SER A 33 57.13 7.65 -12.22
N SER A 34 56.67 6.38 -12.21
CA SER A 34 57.08 5.23 -13.09
C SER A 34 58.24 4.36 -12.52
N PRO A 35 58.66 3.21 -13.13
CA PRO A 35 58.13 2.35 -14.22
C PRO A 35 58.12 0.83 -13.85
N HIS A 36 57.45 -0.07 -14.59
CA HIS A 36 57.98 -0.97 -15.65
C HIS A 36 56.86 -2.01 -15.93
N SER A 37 56.63 -2.62 -17.10
CA SER A 37 57.29 -2.67 -18.41
C SER A 37 56.28 -3.24 -19.41
N ALA A 38 56.42 -2.82 -20.67
CA ALA A 38 55.59 -3.14 -21.81
C ALA A 38 55.75 -4.60 -22.31
N GLU A 39 54.72 -5.10 -22.98
CA GLU A 39 54.86 -5.69 -24.33
C GLU A 39 53.52 -5.61 -25.09
N ALA A 40 53.64 -5.45 -26.41
CA ALA A 40 52.63 -4.90 -27.31
C ALA A 40 52.18 -5.92 -28.38
N ALA A 41 51.24 -5.45 -29.21
CA ALA A 41 50.68 -6.07 -30.42
C ALA A 41 49.69 -7.22 -30.17
N GLY A 42 48.51 -7.29 -30.79
CA GLY A 42 47.90 -6.50 -31.85
C GLY A 42 46.86 -7.39 -32.53
N ALA A 43 45.66 -6.88 -32.79
CA ALA A 43 44.73 -7.29 -33.87
C ALA A 43 43.35 -6.70 -33.58
N ALA A 44 42.85 -5.92 -34.53
CA ALA A 44 41.45 -5.53 -34.57
C ALA A 44 40.62 -6.75 -34.97
N GLU A 45 39.58 -7.07 -34.19
CA GLU A 45 38.48 -7.90 -34.67
C GLU A 45 37.16 -7.29 -34.18
N GLN A 46 36.34 -6.89 -35.15
CA GLN A 46 34.97 -6.43 -34.96
C GLN A 46 34.14 -7.65 -34.52
N GLY A 47 34.00 -7.82 -33.21
CA GLY A 47 33.11 -8.82 -32.61
C GLY A 47 31.75 -8.19 -32.33
N ASN A 48 30.76 -8.61 -33.10
CA ASN A 48 29.35 -8.27 -32.98
C ASN A 48 28.85 -8.61 -31.56
N GLY A 49 28.85 -7.62 -30.66
CA GLY A 49 28.38 -7.77 -29.29
C GLY A 49 26.86 -7.89 -29.26
N ALA A 50 26.35 -9.12 -29.32
CA ALA A 50 24.98 -9.41 -28.96
C ALA A 50 24.72 -8.83 -27.56
N PRO A 51 23.63 -8.08 -27.33
CA PRO A 51 23.31 -7.59 -26.01
C PRO A 51 23.13 -8.81 -25.08
N ALA A 52 23.75 -8.72 -23.91
CA ALA A 52 23.54 -9.67 -22.82
C ALA A 52 22.03 -9.86 -22.61
N PRO A 53 21.55 -11.09 -22.33
CA PRO A 53 20.13 -11.33 -22.13
C PRO A 53 19.66 -10.44 -20.98
N VAL A 54 18.70 -9.55 -21.31
CA VAL A 54 17.93 -8.81 -20.32
C VAL A 54 17.23 -9.87 -19.49
N ALA A 55 17.46 -9.88 -18.18
CA ALA A 55 16.78 -10.79 -17.29
C ALA A 55 15.26 -10.55 -17.44
N ASP A 56 14.55 -11.54 -17.96
CA ASP A 56 13.09 -11.54 -17.97
C ASP A 56 12.60 -11.29 -16.55
N ALA A 57 11.70 -10.31 -16.40
CA ALA A 57 10.98 -10.09 -15.15
C ALA A 57 10.32 -11.42 -14.79
N ALA A 58 10.73 -12.02 -13.66
CA ALA A 58 10.43 -13.40 -13.29
C ALA A 58 8.96 -13.77 -13.55
N ASP A 59 8.74 -14.52 -14.61
CA ASP A 59 7.46 -15.13 -14.92
C ASP A 59 7.18 -16.22 -13.88
N VAL A 60 6.20 -15.99 -13.01
CA VAL A 60 5.70 -17.02 -12.10
C VAL A 60 4.67 -17.87 -12.87
N GLU A 61 5.05 -19.08 -13.28
CA GLU A 61 4.15 -20.01 -13.99
C GLU A 61 3.02 -20.53 -13.08
N GLY A 62 1.81 -20.64 -13.65
CA GLY A 62 0.67 -21.24 -12.97
C GLY A 62 -0.50 -21.51 -13.92
N VAL A 63 -1.10 -22.69 -13.79
CA VAL A 63 -2.31 -23.12 -14.52
C VAL A 63 -3.45 -23.21 -13.48
N ASP A 64 -4.43 -22.29 -13.54
CA ASP A 64 -5.68 -22.12 -12.73
C ASP A 64 -5.70 -21.22 -11.46
N GLY A 65 -5.20 -19.99 -11.54
CA GLY A 65 -5.43 -18.92 -10.54
C GLY A 65 -5.24 -17.53 -11.16
N ILE A 66 -5.86 -16.47 -10.62
CA ILE A 66 -5.78 -15.11 -11.22
C ILE A 66 -4.34 -14.60 -11.13
N ARG A 67 -3.64 -14.57 -12.27
CA ARG A 67 -2.26 -14.08 -12.38
C ARG A 67 -2.25 -12.60 -12.73
N ILE A 68 -1.85 -11.74 -11.79
CA ILE A 68 -1.66 -10.30 -12.04
C ILE A 68 -0.27 -10.07 -12.63
N ARG A 69 -0.20 -9.60 -13.89
CA ARG A 69 1.08 -9.26 -14.53
C ARG A 69 1.52 -7.88 -14.06
N ARG A 70 2.82 -7.72 -13.81
CA ARG A 70 3.45 -6.39 -13.67
C ARG A 70 3.74 -5.82 -15.06
N ARG A 71 3.72 -4.49 -15.23
CA ARG A 71 3.91 -3.90 -16.55
C ARG A 71 5.35 -4.16 -17.05
N PRO A 72 5.56 -4.58 -18.31
CA PRO A 72 6.91 -4.68 -18.87
C PRO A 72 7.64 -3.34 -18.80
N VAL A 73 8.93 -3.36 -18.41
CA VAL A 73 9.77 -2.15 -18.26
C VAL A 73 9.91 -1.39 -19.58
N THR A 74 10.00 -2.13 -20.69
CA THR A 74 9.87 -1.58 -22.03
C THR A 74 8.39 -1.57 -22.39
N GLY A 75 7.79 -0.39 -22.50
CA GLY A 75 6.43 -0.24 -23.01
C GLY A 75 6.24 -0.86 -24.41
N PRO A 76 5.03 -0.81 -25.00
CA PRO A 76 4.80 -1.38 -26.33
C PRO A 76 5.85 -0.89 -27.32
N PRO A 77 6.36 -1.75 -28.23
CA PRO A 77 7.24 -1.31 -29.30
C PRO A 77 6.58 -0.14 -30.02
N VAL A 78 7.21 1.02 -29.94
CA VAL A 78 6.73 2.24 -30.59
C VAL A 78 7.13 2.13 -32.04
N HIS A 79 6.18 1.82 -32.92
CA HIS A 79 6.42 1.87 -34.35
C HIS A 79 6.21 3.31 -34.82
N TYR A 80 7.32 3.95 -35.19
CA TYR A 80 7.31 5.30 -35.74
C TYR A 80 6.96 5.22 -37.23
N VAL A 81 5.81 5.78 -37.63
CA VAL A 81 5.35 5.85 -39.03
C VAL A 81 5.11 7.31 -39.40
N GLY A 82 6.20 8.06 -39.55
CA GLY A 82 6.16 9.48 -39.90
C GLY A 82 5.60 10.34 -38.76
N PRO A 83 4.69 11.31 -39.02
CA PRO A 83 4.12 12.17 -37.97
C PRO A 83 3.11 11.43 -37.07
N PHE A 84 2.84 10.15 -37.33
CA PHE A 84 1.89 9.34 -36.58
C PHE A 84 2.62 8.31 -35.71
N GLN A 85 2.21 8.23 -34.46
CA GLN A 85 2.66 7.21 -33.52
C GLN A 85 1.60 6.10 -33.49
N PHE A 86 1.90 4.93 -34.06
CA PHE A 86 0.99 3.79 -34.01
C PHE A 86 1.32 2.94 -32.78
N ARG A 87 0.34 2.73 -31.90
CA ARG A 87 0.46 1.83 -30.75
C ARG A 87 -0.31 0.56 -31.07
N LEU A 88 0.39 -0.55 -31.24
CA LEU A 88 -0.25 -1.87 -31.36
C LEU A 88 -0.80 -2.27 -29.98
N GLU A 89 -2.12 -2.29 -29.85
CA GLU A 89 -2.79 -2.91 -28.71
C GLU A 89 -2.72 -4.44 -28.89
N ASN A 90 -1.73 -5.08 -28.27
CA ASN A 90 -1.69 -6.54 -28.17
C ASN A 90 -2.19 -6.95 -26.77
N GLU A 91 -2.79 -8.13 -26.62
CA GLU A 91 -3.24 -8.70 -25.33
C GLU A 91 -2.14 -8.76 -24.25
N GLY A 92 -0.88 -8.67 -24.66
CA GLY A 92 0.28 -8.53 -23.78
C GLY A 92 0.38 -7.19 -23.03
N ASN A 93 -0.23 -6.13 -23.56
CA ASN A 93 -0.01 -4.72 -23.14
C ASN A 93 -1.28 -4.00 -22.68
N THR A 94 -2.38 -4.74 -22.47
CA THR A 94 -3.59 -4.24 -21.84
C THR A 94 -3.86 -5.01 -20.55
N PRO A 95 -4.29 -4.36 -19.46
CA PRO A 95 -4.66 -5.07 -18.24
C PRO A 95 -5.89 -5.95 -18.49
N ARG A 96 -5.87 -7.18 -18.01
CA ARG A 96 -6.96 -8.15 -18.16
C ARG A 96 -8.09 -7.92 -17.16
N ASN A 97 -7.75 -7.38 -15.99
CA ASN A 97 -8.72 -7.07 -14.95
C ASN A 97 -8.40 -5.73 -14.26
N ILE A 98 -9.32 -5.29 -13.40
CA ILE A 98 -9.19 -4.03 -12.66
C ILE A 98 -7.95 -4.02 -11.76
N LEU A 99 -7.63 -5.12 -11.09
CA LEU A 99 -6.49 -5.19 -10.18
C LEU A 99 -5.18 -5.01 -10.94
N GLU A 100 -5.03 -5.66 -12.09
CA GLU A 100 -3.86 -5.49 -12.96
C GLU A 100 -3.72 -4.04 -13.43
N ARG A 101 -4.84 -3.39 -13.78
CA ARG A 101 -4.81 -1.96 -14.15
C ARG A 101 -4.36 -1.07 -13.00
N ILE A 102 -4.86 -1.33 -11.79
CA ILE A 102 -4.47 -0.62 -10.58
C ILE A 102 -2.97 -0.78 -10.33
N VAL A 103 -2.45 -2.01 -10.41
CA VAL A 103 -1.03 -2.32 -10.19
C VAL A 103 -0.15 -1.59 -11.21
N TRP A 104 -0.50 -1.60 -12.50
CA TRP A 104 0.28 -0.91 -13.53
C TRP A 104 0.33 0.61 -13.33
N ASP A 105 -0.79 1.21 -12.95
CA ASP A 105 -0.84 2.62 -12.60
C ASP A 105 0.00 2.92 -11.36
N LYS A 106 -0.05 2.02 -10.36
CA LYS A 106 0.69 2.14 -9.11
C LYS A 106 2.20 2.08 -9.33
N GLU A 107 2.67 1.23 -10.23
CA GLU A 107 4.10 1.18 -10.60
C GLU A 107 4.60 2.51 -11.16
N ALA A 108 3.81 3.13 -12.05
CA ALA A 108 4.14 4.43 -12.62
C ALA A 108 4.09 5.55 -11.56
N GLU A 109 3.10 5.52 -10.66
CA GLU A 109 2.96 6.46 -9.55
C GLU A 109 4.16 6.35 -8.59
N VAL A 110 4.46 5.13 -8.11
CA VAL A 110 5.54 4.87 -7.16
C VAL A 110 6.90 5.23 -7.75
N SER A 111 7.12 4.99 -9.05
CA SER A 111 8.35 5.42 -9.72
C SER A 111 8.54 6.93 -9.65
N GLN A 112 7.49 7.71 -9.97
CA GLN A 112 7.53 9.17 -9.87
C GLN A 112 7.71 9.66 -8.43
N MET A 113 7.06 9.00 -7.46
CA MET A 113 7.23 9.35 -6.04
C MET A 113 8.65 9.06 -5.55
N LYS A 114 9.26 7.95 -5.98
CA LYS A 114 10.65 7.58 -5.68
C LYS A 114 11.64 8.58 -6.28
N GLU A 115 11.41 9.04 -7.51
CA GLU A 115 12.24 10.08 -8.13
C GLU A 115 12.18 11.40 -7.35
N ARG A 116 10.98 11.80 -6.93
CA ARG A 116 10.78 13.03 -6.13
C ARG A 116 11.32 12.91 -4.71
N ARG A 117 11.24 11.72 -4.11
CA ARG A 117 11.65 11.46 -2.74
C ARG A 117 12.33 10.09 -2.60
N PRO A 118 13.62 9.98 -3.00
CA PRO A 118 14.35 8.73 -2.92
C PRO A 118 14.51 8.23 -1.48
N LEU A 119 14.80 6.93 -1.33
CA LEU A 119 14.83 6.26 -0.02
C LEU A 119 15.77 6.96 1.00
N TYR A 120 16.93 7.46 0.56
CA TYR A 120 17.87 8.15 1.44
C TYR A 120 17.28 9.42 2.08
N MET A 121 16.33 10.09 1.41
CA MET A 121 15.62 11.26 1.94
C MET A 121 14.55 10.89 2.98
N LEU A 122 14.17 9.60 3.08
CA LEU A 122 13.22 9.12 4.08
C LEU A 122 13.90 8.82 5.42
N LYS A 123 15.21 8.54 5.43
CA LYS A 123 15.93 8.06 6.61
C LYS A 123 15.86 9.02 7.80
N GLY A 124 16.23 10.29 7.62
CA GLY A 124 16.20 11.28 8.70
C GLY A 124 14.81 11.49 9.30
N PRO A 125 13.76 11.70 8.47
CA PRO A 125 12.38 11.78 8.98
C PRO A 125 11.91 10.50 9.68
N LEU A 126 12.31 9.31 9.21
CA LEU A 126 11.96 8.04 9.84
C LEU A 126 12.59 7.84 11.22
N GLU A 127 13.83 8.31 11.43
CA GLU A 127 14.49 8.28 12.73
C GLU A 127 13.72 9.10 13.79
N ASN A 128 12.95 10.10 13.35
CA ASN A 128 12.11 10.93 14.21
C ASN A 128 10.63 10.53 14.20
N ALA A 129 10.26 9.45 13.50
CA ALA A 129 8.90 8.96 13.51
C ALA A 129 8.53 8.48 14.93
N PRO A 130 7.27 8.64 15.37
CA PRO A 130 6.83 8.11 16.66
C PRO A 130 7.07 6.59 16.74
N PRO A 131 6.96 5.94 17.92
CA PRO A 131 6.99 4.48 17.97
C PRO A 131 5.79 3.88 17.21
N VAL A 132 5.99 2.70 16.63
CA VAL A 132 4.90 1.90 16.06
C VAL A 132 4.04 1.35 17.19
N ARG A 133 2.72 1.31 17.00
CA ARG A 133 1.78 0.67 17.93
C ARG A 133 1.58 -0.79 17.56
N ASP A 134 1.41 -1.64 18.58
CA ASP A 134 1.27 -3.09 18.39
C ASP A 134 -0.09 -3.48 17.78
N PHE A 135 -0.16 -3.46 16.44
CA PHE A 135 -1.38 -3.76 15.68
C PHE A 135 -1.91 -5.17 15.99
N VAL A 136 -1.04 -6.18 16.03
CA VAL A 136 -1.42 -7.59 16.26
C VAL A 136 -1.88 -7.78 17.71
N GLY A 137 -1.15 -7.22 18.67
CA GLY A 137 -1.48 -7.31 20.09
C GLY A 137 -2.82 -6.65 20.42
N VAL A 138 -3.14 -5.50 19.82
CA VAL A 138 -4.42 -4.81 20.02
C VAL A 138 -5.60 -5.63 19.47
N LEU A 139 -5.46 -6.26 18.30
CA LEU A 139 -6.50 -7.16 17.78
C LEU A 139 -6.74 -8.34 18.73
N LYS A 140 -5.67 -8.99 19.20
CA LYS A 140 -5.76 -10.10 20.13
C LYS A 140 -6.43 -9.69 21.45
N ALA A 141 -5.99 -8.58 22.04
CA ALA A 141 -6.55 -8.06 23.30
C ALA A 141 -8.04 -7.70 23.16
N SER A 142 -8.45 -7.15 22.02
CA SER A 142 -9.85 -6.85 21.76
C SER A 142 -10.70 -8.12 21.63
N PHE A 143 -10.21 -9.14 20.92
CA PHE A 143 -10.88 -10.44 20.81
C PHE A 143 -11.04 -11.10 22.18
N ASP A 144 -9.94 -11.19 22.94
CA ASP A 144 -9.92 -11.82 24.27
C ASP A 144 -10.86 -11.10 25.27
N ARG A 145 -10.96 -9.77 25.17
CA ARG A 145 -11.85 -8.95 26.02
C ARG A 145 -13.34 -9.11 25.70
N THR A 146 -13.69 -9.14 24.42
CA THR A 146 -15.09 -9.04 23.97
C THR A 146 -15.72 -10.39 23.62
N GLY A 147 -14.90 -11.42 23.38
CA GLY A 147 -15.32 -12.69 22.82
C GLY A 147 -15.88 -12.56 21.39
N LEU A 148 -15.59 -11.46 20.69
CA LEU A 148 -16.02 -11.17 19.32
C LEU A 148 -14.82 -10.85 18.44
N PRO A 149 -14.93 -11.02 17.11
CA PRO A 149 -13.90 -10.58 16.18
C PRO A 149 -13.55 -9.10 16.38
N ALA A 150 -12.26 -8.80 16.52
CA ALA A 150 -11.79 -7.42 16.66
C ALA A 150 -12.05 -6.61 15.38
N LEU A 151 -12.57 -5.39 15.52
CA LEU A 151 -12.90 -4.55 14.36
C LEU A 151 -11.68 -3.76 13.88
N ILE A 152 -11.34 -3.93 12.60
CA ILE A 152 -10.52 -3.01 11.82
C ILE A 152 -11.48 -2.14 11.00
N ALA A 153 -11.75 -0.92 11.46
CA ALA A 153 -12.69 -0.02 10.80
C ALA A 153 -12.00 0.75 9.67
N GLU A 154 -12.58 0.71 8.48
CA GLU A 154 -11.97 1.28 7.28
C GLU A 154 -12.48 2.69 6.97
N VAL A 155 -11.53 3.63 6.87
CA VAL A 155 -11.72 5.02 6.46
C VAL A 155 -11.52 5.10 4.94
N LYS A 156 -12.65 5.12 4.20
CA LYS A 156 -12.68 5.02 2.74
C LYS A 156 -13.67 6.01 2.11
N LYS A 157 -13.20 6.85 1.20
CA LYS A 157 -14.04 7.84 0.49
C LYS A 157 -14.80 7.24 -0.67
N ALA A 158 -14.11 6.51 -1.54
CA ALA A 158 -14.67 5.93 -2.76
C ALA A 158 -14.17 4.49 -2.98
N SER A 159 -14.75 3.81 -3.95
CA SER A 159 -14.24 2.53 -4.45
C SER A 159 -14.57 2.35 -5.94
N PRO A 160 -13.77 1.57 -6.69
CA PRO A 160 -14.02 1.32 -8.11
C PRO A 160 -15.40 0.73 -8.42
N SER A 161 -15.95 -0.08 -7.51
CA SER A 161 -17.22 -0.79 -7.72
C SER A 161 -18.45 0.02 -7.31
N ARG A 162 -18.31 1.03 -6.45
CA ARG A 162 -19.44 1.80 -5.89
C ARG A 162 -19.35 3.31 -6.12
N GLY A 163 -18.26 3.82 -6.69
CA GLY A 163 -18.01 5.25 -6.79
C GLY A 163 -17.78 5.88 -5.41
N VAL A 164 -18.22 7.14 -5.25
CA VAL A 164 -18.13 7.87 -3.97
C VAL A 164 -19.11 7.26 -2.96
N LEU A 165 -18.60 6.89 -1.79
CA LEU A 165 -19.39 6.30 -0.71
C LEU A 165 -19.89 7.35 0.28
N ARG A 166 -19.12 8.44 0.44
CA ARG A 166 -19.44 9.58 1.31
C ARG A 166 -18.87 10.85 0.70
N GLU A 167 -19.74 11.78 0.33
CA GLU A 167 -19.36 13.07 -0.27
C GLU A 167 -18.64 13.96 0.75
N ASP A 168 -19.26 14.14 1.93
CA ASP A 168 -18.68 14.84 3.06
C ASP A 168 -17.72 13.92 3.84
N PHE A 169 -16.46 13.95 3.44
CA PHE A 169 -15.44 13.02 3.90
C PHE A 169 -14.37 13.73 4.75
N GLU A 170 -14.59 13.68 6.06
CA GLU A 170 -13.67 14.20 7.08
C GLU A 170 -12.92 13.04 7.76
N PRO A 171 -11.75 12.60 7.23
CA PRO A 171 -11.10 11.35 7.63
C PRO A 171 -10.73 11.30 9.12
N VAL A 172 -10.32 12.43 9.69
CA VAL A 172 -9.98 12.54 11.12
C VAL A 172 -11.21 12.33 12.00
N GLN A 173 -12.33 12.98 11.67
CA GLN A 173 -13.58 12.86 12.45
C GLN A 173 -14.15 11.44 12.37
N ILE A 174 -14.08 10.82 11.18
CA ILE A 174 -14.48 9.43 10.97
C ILE A 174 -13.60 8.49 11.81
N ALA A 175 -12.29 8.66 11.79
CA ALA A 175 -11.35 7.86 12.58
C ALA A 175 -11.60 7.96 14.09
N GLN A 176 -11.79 9.17 14.61
CA GLN A 176 -12.13 9.41 16.03
C GLN A 176 -13.48 8.77 16.40
N THR A 177 -14.45 8.83 15.49
CA THR A 177 -15.76 8.19 15.68
C THR A 177 -15.60 6.68 15.77
N TYR A 178 -14.84 6.05 14.87
CA TYR A 178 -14.59 4.61 14.92
C TYR A 178 -13.87 4.18 16.19
N GLU A 179 -12.83 4.89 16.59
CA GLU A 179 -12.11 4.62 17.84
C GLU A 179 -13.04 4.67 19.06
N LYS A 180 -13.82 5.75 19.20
CA LYS A 180 -14.76 5.94 20.31
C LYS A 180 -15.81 4.82 20.40
N ASN A 181 -16.18 4.23 19.27
CA ASN A 181 -17.21 3.20 19.18
C ASN A 181 -16.65 1.77 19.11
N GLY A 182 -15.37 1.57 19.47
CA GLY A 182 -14.82 0.23 19.71
C GLY A 182 -14.06 -0.38 18.53
N ALA A 183 -13.68 0.39 17.51
CA ALA A 183 -12.68 -0.09 16.55
C ALA A 183 -11.36 -0.39 17.29
N ALA A 184 -10.83 -1.60 17.09
CA ALA A 184 -9.55 -2.00 17.67
C ALA A 184 -8.40 -1.39 16.86
N CYS A 185 -8.52 -1.39 15.54
CA CYS A 185 -7.57 -0.76 14.62
C CYS A 185 -8.32 -0.01 13.52
N LEU A 186 -7.61 0.84 12.79
CA LEU A 186 -8.16 1.52 11.62
C LEU A 186 -7.43 1.10 10.35
N SER A 187 -8.17 0.97 9.25
CA SER A 187 -7.63 0.83 7.89
C SER A 187 -7.84 2.14 7.15
N VAL A 188 -6.79 2.73 6.58
CA VAL A 188 -6.89 4.00 5.85
C VAL A 188 -6.48 3.77 4.40
N LEU A 189 -7.38 4.06 3.47
CA LEU A 189 -7.09 3.98 2.05
C LEU A 189 -6.17 5.13 1.65
N THR A 190 -5.02 4.79 1.05
CA THR A 190 -4.05 5.79 0.59
C THR A 190 -4.00 5.94 -0.93
N ASP A 191 -4.64 5.03 -1.67
CA ASP A 191 -4.69 5.09 -3.12
C ASP A 191 -5.57 6.24 -3.61
N ALA A 192 -4.97 7.21 -4.30
CA ALA A 192 -5.66 8.40 -4.76
C ALA A 192 -6.55 8.14 -5.98
N LYS A 193 -6.08 7.35 -6.96
CA LYS A 193 -6.73 7.24 -8.27
C LYS A 193 -8.06 6.48 -8.23
N TYR A 194 -8.11 5.40 -7.45
CA TYR A 194 -9.23 4.45 -7.45
C TYR A 194 -10.10 4.56 -6.20
N PHE A 195 -9.53 4.98 -5.07
CA PHE A 195 -10.24 5.07 -3.79
C PHE A 195 -10.40 6.50 -3.28
N GLN A 196 -9.84 7.49 -3.99
CA GLN A 196 -9.75 8.90 -3.54
C GLN A 196 -9.15 9.01 -2.13
N GLY A 197 -8.23 8.11 -1.81
CA GLY A 197 -7.44 8.09 -0.60
C GLY A 197 -6.25 9.04 -0.66
N SER A 198 -5.49 9.09 0.43
CA SER A 198 -4.23 9.83 0.49
C SER A 198 -3.37 9.36 1.66
N PHE A 199 -2.06 9.30 1.45
CA PHE A 199 -1.09 9.17 2.55
C PHE A 199 -1.20 10.32 3.56
N ASP A 200 -1.67 11.50 3.14
CA ASP A 200 -1.87 12.63 4.06
C ASP A 200 -3.08 12.43 4.97
N TYR A 201 -4.07 11.60 4.59
CA TYR A 201 -5.15 11.23 5.50
C TYR A 201 -4.62 10.34 6.63
N LEU A 202 -3.74 9.39 6.31
CA LEU A 202 -3.09 8.53 7.30
C LEU A 202 -2.28 9.38 8.31
N ASP A 203 -1.49 10.32 7.80
CA ASP A 203 -0.68 11.27 8.58
C ASP A 203 -1.56 12.18 9.47
N ALA A 204 -2.63 12.75 8.89
CA ALA A 204 -3.57 13.59 9.63
C ALA A 204 -4.28 12.82 10.76
N ILE A 205 -4.73 11.58 10.51
CA ILE A 205 -5.36 10.73 11.52
C ILE A 205 -4.38 10.42 12.66
N ARG A 206 -3.12 10.07 12.32
CA ARG A 206 -2.06 9.85 13.32
C ARG A 206 -1.85 11.08 14.20
N ASN A 207 -1.69 12.25 13.58
CA ASN A 207 -1.38 13.49 14.28
C ASN A 207 -2.56 14.07 15.07
N ALA A 208 -3.79 13.69 14.73
CA ALA A 208 -5.00 14.07 15.47
C ALA A 208 -5.15 13.37 16.82
N GLY A 209 -4.20 12.50 17.21
CA GLY A 209 -4.19 11.87 18.54
C GLY A 209 -5.05 10.61 18.66
N VAL A 210 -5.54 10.06 17.55
CA VAL A 210 -6.17 8.72 17.52
C VAL A 210 -5.16 7.71 18.06
N GLN A 211 -5.59 6.85 18.98
CA GLN A 211 -4.81 5.80 19.68
C GLN A 211 -4.87 4.43 19.00
N CYS A 212 -5.91 4.13 18.22
CA CYS A 212 -5.97 2.95 17.37
C CYS A 212 -4.72 2.81 16.49
N PRO A 213 -4.16 1.60 16.34
CA PRO A 213 -3.15 1.33 15.34
C PRO A 213 -3.69 1.51 13.92
N LEU A 214 -2.84 1.97 13.00
CA LEU A 214 -3.22 2.33 11.63
C LEU A 214 -2.63 1.37 10.60
N LEU A 215 -3.50 0.74 9.81
CA LEU A 215 -3.15 0.00 8.60
C LEU A 215 -3.15 0.96 7.39
N CYS A 216 -2.02 1.03 6.69
CA CYS A 216 -1.94 1.62 5.36
C CYS A 216 -2.50 0.62 4.34
N LYS A 217 -3.74 0.85 3.90
CA LYS A 217 -4.42 0.03 2.90
C LYS A 217 -4.10 0.59 1.52
N GLU A 218 -3.09 -0.01 0.90
CA GLU A 218 -2.49 0.41 -0.37
C GLU A 218 -2.12 -0.80 -1.23
N PHE A 219 -1.99 -0.60 -2.54
CA PHE A 219 -1.39 -1.59 -3.42
C PHE A 219 0.13 -1.48 -3.33
N ILE A 220 0.74 -2.24 -2.42
CA ILE A 220 2.19 -2.26 -2.26
C ILE A 220 2.83 -3.12 -3.36
N VAL A 221 3.68 -2.49 -4.16
CA VAL A 221 4.41 -3.09 -5.28
C VAL A 221 5.93 -2.85 -5.21
N ASP A 222 6.37 -2.00 -4.28
CA ASP A 222 7.77 -1.66 -4.05
C ASP A 222 8.04 -1.40 -2.55
N ALA A 223 9.21 -1.82 -2.07
CA ALA A 223 9.63 -1.64 -0.68
C ALA A 223 9.65 -0.18 -0.21
N TRP A 224 9.89 0.78 -1.12
CA TRP A 224 9.84 2.22 -0.80
C TRP A 224 8.51 2.62 -0.16
N GLN A 225 7.40 2.03 -0.59
CA GLN A 225 6.07 2.30 -0.03
C GLN A 225 5.99 1.94 1.46
N LEU A 226 6.73 0.92 1.93
CA LEU A 226 6.77 0.54 3.34
C LEU A 226 7.40 1.64 4.21
N TYR A 227 8.52 2.17 3.75
CA TYR A 227 9.21 3.29 4.41
C TYR A 227 8.34 4.55 4.38
N TYR A 228 7.67 4.82 3.25
CA TYR A 228 6.79 5.96 3.12
C TYR A 228 5.54 5.85 4.00
N ALA A 229 4.91 4.67 4.06
CA ALA A 229 3.79 4.38 4.95
C ALA A 229 4.19 4.54 6.42
N ARG A 230 5.35 4.00 6.82
CA ARG A 230 5.87 4.16 8.19
C ARG A 230 6.08 5.64 8.54
N LEU A 231 6.68 6.40 7.63
CA LEU A 231 6.88 7.84 7.81
C LEU A 231 5.56 8.58 7.99
N LYS A 232 4.51 8.15 7.28
CA LYS A 232 3.15 8.70 7.37
C LYS A 232 2.35 8.14 8.56
N GLY A 233 3.01 7.38 9.42
CA GLY A 233 2.46 6.91 10.68
C GLY A 233 1.83 5.52 10.62
N ALA A 234 1.99 4.72 9.57
CA ALA A 234 1.45 3.35 9.53
C ALA A 234 2.06 2.45 10.61
N ASP A 235 1.23 1.66 11.28
CA ASP A 235 1.65 0.56 12.17
C ASP A 235 1.56 -0.80 11.50
N ALA A 236 0.74 -0.89 10.45
CA ALA A 236 0.63 -2.06 9.62
C ALA A 236 0.51 -1.68 8.14
N VAL A 237 0.83 -2.62 7.27
CA VAL A 237 0.68 -2.50 5.81
C VAL A 237 -0.08 -3.68 5.22
N LEU A 238 -0.68 -3.49 4.06
CA LEU A 238 -1.32 -4.55 3.28
C LEU A 238 -0.33 -5.14 2.26
N LEU A 239 -0.19 -6.46 2.23
CA LEU A 239 0.54 -7.20 1.19
C LEU A 239 -0.44 -8.13 0.48
N ILE A 240 -0.60 -8.04 -0.83
CA ILE A 240 -1.61 -8.83 -1.55
C ILE A 240 -0.93 -10.00 -2.28
N ALA A 241 -1.30 -11.24 -1.93
CA ALA A 241 -0.69 -12.45 -2.49
C ALA A 241 -0.92 -12.62 -4.01
N ALA A 242 -2.03 -12.09 -4.52
CA ALA A 242 -2.34 -12.00 -5.95
C ALA A 242 -1.37 -11.08 -6.73
N VAL A 243 -0.76 -10.11 -6.04
CA VAL A 243 0.10 -9.07 -6.64
C VAL A 243 1.58 -9.37 -6.44
N LEU A 244 1.94 -9.93 -5.28
CA LEU A 244 3.33 -10.12 -4.88
C LEU A 244 3.76 -11.59 -4.97
N PRO A 245 4.94 -11.88 -5.56
CA PRO A 245 5.53 -13.20 -5.47
C PRO A 245 6.01 -13.48 -4.03
N ASP A 246 6.16 -14.76 -3.69
CA ASP A 246 6.50 -15.21 -2.33
C ASP A 246 7.81 -14.61 -1.82
N LEU A 247 8.77 -14.41 -2.73
CA LEU A 247 10.06 -13.80 -2.41
C LEU A 247 9.90 -12.34 -1.99
N ASP A 248 9.03 -11.58 -2.67
CA ASP A 248 8.75 -10.18 -2.32
C ASP A 248 8.01 -10.10 -0.99
N ILE A 249 7.01 -10.96 -0.77
CA ILE A 249 6.32 -11.05 0.53
C ILE A 249 7.34 -11.33 1.65
N LYS A 250 8.23 -12.32 1.46
CA LYS A 250 9.31 -12.63 2.42
C LYS A 250 10.20 -11.42 2.71
N TYR A 251 10.61 -10.67 1.69
CA TYR A 251 11.44 -9.48 1.87
C TYR A 251 10.67 -8.34 2.55
N MET A 252 9.44 -8.09 2.14
CA MET A 252 8.59 -7.04 2.70
C MET A 252 8.23 -7.32 4.16
N LEU A 253 8.00 -8.58 4.54
CA LEU A 253 7.82 -8.99 5.95
C LEU A 253 9.06 -8.66 6.79
N LYS A 254 10.26 -8.92 6.27
CA LYS A 254 11.52 -8.56 6.96
C LYS A 254 11.63 -7.04 7.14
N ILE A 255 11.28 -6.26 6.12
CA ILE A 255 11.29 -4.79 6.19
C ILE A 255 10.26 -4.30 7.21
N CYS A 256 9.05 -4.83 7.21
CA CYS A 256 8.02 -4.50 8.20
C CYS A 256 8.54 -4.75 9.62
N LYS A 257 9.16 -5.91 9.85
CA LYS A 257 9.80 -6.24 11.15
C LYS A 257 10.89 -5.23 11.54
N ILE A 258 11.75 -4.81 10.61
CA ILE A 258 12.79 -3.80 10.85
C ILE A 258 12.17 -2.45 11.21
N LEU A 259 11.08 -2.08 10.53
CA LEU A 259 10.34 -0.85 10.77
C LEU A 259 9.39 -0.93 11.99
N GLY A 260 9.30 -2.09 12.65
CA GLY A 260 8.39 -2.35 13.77
C GLY A 260 6.92 -2.51 13.37
N MET A 261 6.59 -2.56 12.07
CA MET A 261 5.23 -2.67 11.56
C MET A 261 4.77 -4.13 11.42
N ALA A 262 3.46 -4.34 11.52
CA ALA A 262 2.82 -5.59 11.11
C ALA A 262 2.53 -5.60 9.61
N ALA A 263 2.30 -6.78 9.04
CA ALA A 263 1.81 -6.93 7.68
C ALA A 263 0.56 -7.81 7.67
N LEU A 264 -0.52 -7.28 7.08
CA LEU A 264 -1.71 -8.05 6.75
C LEU A 264 -1.53 -8.63 5.35
N VAL A 265 -1.36 -9.95 5.27
CA VAL A 265 -1.19 -10.63 3.97
C VAL A 265 -2.57 -11.07 3.46
N GLU A 266 -3.06 -10.41 2.42
CA GLU A 266 -4.39 -10.63 1.83
C GLU A 266 -4.34 -11.78 0.82
N VAL A 267 -5.29 -12.72 0.94
CA VAL A 267 -5.50 -13.88 0.08
C VAL A 267 -6.97 -13.99 -0.35
N HIS A 268 -7.20 -14.61 -1.50
CA HIS A 268 -8.52 -14.78 -2.10
C HIS A 268 -8.90 -16.24 -2.28
N ASP A 269 -7.93 -17.09 -2.59
CA ASP A 269 -8.16 -18.50 -2.93
C ASP A 269 -7.21 -19.45 -2.19
N GLU A 270 -7.45 -20.74 -2.42
CA GLU A 270 -6.71 -21.85 -1.84
C GLU A 270 -5.21 -21.79 -2.14
N ARG A 271 -4.84 -21.38 -3.35
CA ARG A 271 -3.45 -21.39 -3.81
C ARG A 271 -2.66 -20.26 -3.18
N GLU A 272 -3.27 -19.08 -3.11
CA GLU A 272 -2.72 -17.94 -2.40
C GLU A 272 -2.55 -18.26 -0.91
N MET A 273 -3.54 -18.90 -0.29
CA MET A 273 -3.44 -19.36 1.09
C MET A 273 -2.29 -20.34 1.28
N ASP A 274 -2.17 -21.37 0.43
CA ASP A 274 -1.11 -22.38 0.52
C ASP A 274 0.29 -21.76 0.37
N ARG A 275 0.45 -20.83 -0.59
CA ARG A 275 1.68 -20.04 -0.76
C ARG A 275 2.03 -19.26 0.51
N VAL A 276 1.06 -18.50 1.04
CA VAL A 276 1.27 -17.64 2.22
C VAL A 276 1.57 -18.45 3.48
N LEU A 277 0.92 -19.61 3.66
CA LEU A 277 1.21 -20.51 4.78
C LEU A 277 2.61 -21.12 4.71
N GLY A 278 3.20 -21.24 3.51
CA GLY A 278 4.59 -21.63 3.31
C GLY A 278 5.63 -20.55 3.65
N ILE A 279 5.19 -19.34 4.01
CA ILE A 279 6.07 -18.20 4.34
C ILE A 279 6.20 -18.05 5.86
N ASP A 280 7.44 -18.06 6.35
CA ASP A 280 7.73 -17.81 7.75
C ASP A 280 7.54 -16.33 8.14
N GLY A 281 7.04 -16.11 9.35
CA GLY A 281 6.88 -14.76 9.92
C GLY A 281 5.56 -14.07 9.59
N VAL A 282 4.65 -14.73 8.86
CA VAL A 282 3.27 -14.25 8.68
C VAL A 282 2.54 -14.35 10.02
N GLN A 283 1.95 -13.24 10.47
CA GLN A 283 1.18 -13.16 11.73
C GLN A 283 -0.29 -12.83 11.50
N LEU A 284 -0.61 -12.15 10.40
CA LEU A 284 -1.96 -11.74 10.00
C LEU A 284 -2.23 -12.22 8.56
N ILE A 285 -3.34 -12.91 8.36
CA ILE A 285 -3.86 -13.24 7.03
C ILE A 285 -5.24 -12.63 6.88
N GLY A 286 -5.43 -11.87 5.81
CA GLY A 286 -6.72 -11.31 5.42
C GLY A 286 -7.37 -12.17 4.36
N ILE A 287 -8.58 -12.67 4.60
CA ILE A 287 -9.36 -13.37 3.58
C ILE A 287 -10.33 -12.39 2.94
N ASN A 288 -10.09 -12.04 1.69
CA ASN A 288 -10.93 -11.12 0.95
C ASN A 288 -12.04 -11.89 0.23
N ASN A 289 -13.26 -11.79 0.75
CA ASN A 289 -14.44 -12.48 0.21
C ASN A 289 -14.96 -11.87 -1.10
N ARG A 290 -14.35 -10.78 -1.60
CA ARG A 290 -14.72 -10.16 -2.86
C ARG A 290 -13.86 -10.71 -3.99
N ASN A 291 -14.50 -11.33 -4.98
CA ASN A 291 -13.83 -11.66 -6.22
C ASN A 291 -13.47 -10.36 -6.98
N LEU A 292 -12.20 -10.19 -7.35
CA LEU A 292 -11.72 -8.95 -7.95
C LEU A 292 -12.02 -8.82 -9.46
N GLU A 293 -12.47 -9.89 -10.12
CA GLU A 293 -12.93 -9.85 -11.52
C GLU A 293 -14.42 -9.53 -11.62
N THR A 294 -15.25 -10.16 -10.78
CA THR A 294 -16.71 -10.03 -10.85
C THR A 294 -17.29 -9.06 -9.82
N PHE A 295 -16.50 -8.66 -8.83
CA PHE A 295 -16.91 -7.92 -7.63
C PHE A 295 -18.00 -8.59 -6.78
N GLN A 296 -18.36 -9.84 -7.09
CA GLN A 296 -19.24 -10.64 -6.26
C GLN A 296 -18.58 -10.92 -4.93
N VAL A 297 -19.39 -10.96 -3.88
CA VAL A 297 -18.92 -11.17 -2.52
C VAL A 297 -19.56 -12.42 -1.97
N ASP A 298 -18.74 -13.38 -1.55
CA ASP A 298 -19.20 -14.61 -0.91
C ASP A 298 -18.40 -14.88 0.36
N ILE A 299 -19.04 -14.69 1.51
CA ILE A 299 -18.42 -14.93 2.82
C ILE A 299 -18.17 -16.42 3.08
N SER A 300 -18.79 -17.33 2.32
CA SER A 300 -18.53 -18.77 2.42
C SER A 300 -17.07 -19.12 2.10
N ASN A 301 -16.39 -18.31 1.28
CA ASN A 301 -14.97 -18.45 0.96
C ASN A 301 -14.10 -18.50 2.22
N THR A 302 -14.37 -17.62 3.19
CA THR A 302 -13.69 -17.63 4.49
C THR A 302 -13.77 -18.99 5.17
N LYS A 303 -14.95 -19.61 5.18
CA LYS A 303 -15.12 -20.95 5.76
C LYS A 303 -14.33 -21.99 4.97
N ASN A 304 -14.46 -22.00 3.64
CA ASN A 304 -13.79 -22.97 2.77
C ASN A 304 -12.26 -22.94 2.92
N LEU A 305 -11.65 -21.74 3.02
CA LEU A 305 -10.21 -21.57 3.19
C LEU A 305 -9.69 -21.97 4.58
N LEU A 306 -10.55 -21.92 5.60
CA LEU A 306 -10.20 -22.27 6.98
C LEU A 306 -10.51 -23.73 7.32
N GLU A 307 -11.17 -24.48 6.43
CA GLU A 307 -11.44 -25.90 6.64
C GLU A 307 -10.17 -26.76 6.48
N GLY A 308 -10.16 -27.92 7.16
CA GLY A 308 -9.12 -28.93 7.02
C GLY A 308 -7.72 -28.49 7.50
N GLU A 309 -6.70 -28.83 6.72
CA GLU A 309 -5.28 -28.66 7.08
C GLU A 309 -4.86 -27.18 7.20
N ARG A 310 -5.45 -26.30 6.39
CA ARG A 310 -5.13 -24.86 6.40
C ARG A 310 -5.49 -24.23 7.74
N GLY A 311 -6.72 -24.46 8.22
CA GLY A 311 -7.15 -24.00 9.53
C GLY A 311 -6.30 -24.55 10.68
N GLN A 312 -5.91 -25.83 10.60
CA GLN A 312 -5.02 -26.45 11.58
C GLN A 312 -3.64 -25.79 11.59
N THR A 313 -3.07 -25.54 10.41
CA THR A 313 -1.76 -24.88 10.25
C THR A 313 -1.80 -23.45 10.77
N ILE A 314 -2.86 -22.69 10.44
CA ILE A 314 -3.11 -21.34 10.96
C ILE A 314 -3.15 -21.33 12.49
N ALA A 315 -3.89 -22.27 13.09
CA ALA A 315 -4.00 -22.39 14.53
C ALA A 315 -2.65 -22.75 15.19
N GLN A 316 -1.91 -23.71 14.63
CA GLN A 316 -0.60 -24.14 15.11
C GLN A 316 0.44 -23.01 15.05
N LYS A 317 0.43 -22.21 13.97
CA LYS A 317 1.30 -21.04 13.80
C LYS A 317 0.85 -19.83 14.61
N GLY A 318 -0.36 -19.86 15.19
CA GLY A 318 -0.93 -18.75 15.94
C GLY A 318 -1.26 -17.53 15.07
N ILE A 319 -1.53 -17.74 13.78
CA ILE A 319 -1.88 -16.67 12.84
C ILE A 319 -3.28 -16.15 13.15
N ILE A 320 -3.45 -14.83 13.17
CA ILE A 320 -4.76 -14.19 13.29
C ILE A 320 -5.35 -14.04 11.89
N VAL A 321 -6.55 -14.58 11.71
CA VAL A 321 -7.30 -14.42 10.46
C VAL A 321 -8.24 -13.22 10.56
N VAL A 322 -8.19 -12.38 9.53
CA VAL A 322 -9.04 -11.22 9.33
C VAL A 322 -10.04 -11.52 8.21
N GLY A 323 -11.33 -11.49 8.51
CA GLY A 323 -12.37 -11.59 7.48
C GLY A 323 -12.61 -10.24 6.81
N GLU A 324 -12.52 -10.17 5.48
CA GLU A 324 -12.68 -8.92 4.73
C GLU A 324 -13.81 -9.02 3.69
N SER A 325 -14.46 -7.88 3.42
CA SER A 325 -15.58 -7.74 2.49
C SER A 325 -16.85 -8.54 2.89
N GLY A 326 -18.04 -7.98 2.59
CA GLY A 326 -19.30 -8.73 2.72
C GLY A 326 -19.95 -8.76 4.11
N LEU A 327 -19.40 -8.04 5.08
CA LEU A 327 -19.87 -8.04 6.46
C LEU A 327 -20.80 -6.84 6.72
N PHE A 328 -22.10 -7.13 6.80
CA PHE A 328 -23.16 -6.11 6.92
C PHE A 328 -24.05 -6.30 8.14
N THR A 329 -24.10 -7.51 8.70
CA THR A 329 -25.04 -7.87 9.77
C THR A 329 -24.35 -8.67 10.88
N PRO A 330 -24.95 -8.75 12.08
CA PRO A 330 -24.47 -9.61 13.17
C PRO A 330 -24.38 -11.08 12.79
N ASP A 331 -25.26 -11.56 11.92
CA ASP A 331 -25.23 -12.94 11.43
C ASP A 331 -23.99 -13.19 10.57
N HIS A 332 -23.56 -12.22 9.76
CA HIS A 332 -22.31 -12.34 9.00
C HIS A 332 -21.09 -12.39 9.93
N ILE A 333 -21.07 -11.56 10.99
CA ILE A 333 -20.00 -11.58 11.99
C ILE A 333 -19.95 -12.93 12.71
N SER A 334 -21.12 -13.44 13.12
CA SER A 334 -21.24 -14.74 13.79
C SER A 334 -20.80 -15.88 12.87
N PHE A 335 -21.16 -15.82 11.58
CA PHE A 335 -20.76 -16.81 10.59
C PHE A 335 -19.24 -16.91 10.45
N VAL A 336 -18.54 -15.78 10.23
CA VAL A 336 -17.08 -15.80 10.07
C VAL A 336 -16.36 -16.11 11.39
N GLN A 337 -16.91 -15.66 12.52
CA GLN A 337 -16.38 -16.02 13.85
C GLN A 337 -16.41 -17.54 14.05
N ASN A 338 -17.52 -18.20 13.72
CA ASN A 338 -17.66 -19.65 13.82
C ASN A 338 -16.71 -20.41 12.88
N ALA A 339 -16.26 -19.79 11.79
CA ALA A 339 -15.22 -20.33 10.92
C ALA A 339 -13.80 -20.18 11.49
N GLY A 340 -13.61 -19.44 12.60
CA GLY A 340 -12.32 -19.23 13.25
C GLY A 340 -11.70 -17.85 13.05
N VAL A 341 -12.43 -16.92 12.44
CA VAL A 341 -11.98 -15.52 12.26
C VAL A 341 -11.94 -14.79 13.60
N LYS A 342 -10.83 -14.10 13.86
CA LYS A 342 -10.58 -13.35 15.12
C LYS A 342 -10.59 -11.83 14.95
N ALA A 343 -10.56 -11.34 13.72
CA ALA A 343 -10.72 -9.93 13.41
C ALA A 343 -11.49 -9.75 12.10
N VAL A 344 -12.10 -8.59 11.90
CA VAL A 344 -12.85 -8.27 10.67
C VAL A 344 -12.46 -6.90 10.17
N LEU A 345 -12.30 -6.75 8.86
CA LEU A 345 -12.05 -5.46 8.21
C LEU A 345 -13.33 -4.99 7.51
N VAL A 346 -13.87 -3.86 7.99
CA VAL A 346 -15.19 -3.40 7.57
C VAL A 346 -15.18 -1.91 7.26
N GLY A 347 -15.68 -1.55 6.08
CA GLY A 347 -15.76 -0.16 5.60
C GLY A 347 -17.12 0.22 5.03
N GLU A 348 -17.54 -0.46 3.96
CA GLU A 348 -18.73 -0.06 3.18
C GLU A 348 -20.02 0.00 4.01
N SER A 349 -20.22 -0.95 4.94
CA SER A 349 -21.41 -1.00 5.80
C SER A 349 -21.42 0.12 6.85
N LEU A 350 -20.27 0.64 7.24
CA LEU A 350 -20.14 1.69 8.26
C LEU A 350 -20.21 3.08 7.65
N ILE A 351 -19.43 3.32 6.59
CA ILE A 351 -19.21 4.68 6.06
C ILE A 351 -20.45 5.30 5.40
N LYS A 352 -21.35 4.45 4.88
CA LYS A 352 -22.61 4.86 4.23
C LYS A 352 -23.68 5.31 5.22
N GLN A 353 -23.52 5.00 6.51
CA GLN A 353 -24.49 5.40 7.52
C GLN A 353 -24.27 6.86 7.92
N GLU A 354 -25.36 7.56 8.25
CA GLU A 354 -25.29 8.94 8.75
C GLU A 354 -24.42 9.02 10.01
N ASP A 355 -24.59 8.04 10.91
CA ASP A 355 -23.82 7.86 12.14
C ASP A 355 -22.99 6.55 12.07
N PRO A 356 -21.71 6.63 11.67
CA PRO A 356 -20.83 5.46 11.59
C PRO A 356 -20.60 4.78 12.95
N GLY A 357 -20.78 5.49 14.07
CA GLY A 357 -20.64 4.93 15.41
C GLY A 357 -21.78 3.96 15.72
N LYS A 358 -23.03 4.37 15.48
CA LYS A 358 -24.20 3.49 15.61
C LYS A 358 -24.15 2.29 14.66
N ALA A 359 -23.57 2.48 13.47
CA ALA A 359 -23.38 1.40 12.51
C ALA A 359 -22.52 0.26 13.07
N ILE A 360 -21.50 0.57 13.89
CA ILE A 360 -20.67 -0.45 14.55
C ILE A 360 -21.51 -1.28 15.52
N ALA A 361 -22.28 -0.64 16.39
CA ALA A 361 -23.16 -1.36 17.31
C ALA A 361 -24.20 -2.23 16.58
N GLY A 362 -24.75 -1.73 15.47
CA GLY A 362 -25.66 -2.48 14.60
C GLY A 362 -25.00 -3.69 13.95
N LEU A 363 -23.75 -3.57 13.51
CA LEU A 363 -22.99 -4.66 12.90
C LEU A 363 -22.70 -5.80 13.87
N PHE A 364 -22.42 -5.49 15.13
CA PHE A 364 -22.13 -6.49 16.17
C PHE A 364 -23.36 -6.90 16.99
N GLY A 365 -24.50 -6.23 16.80
CA GLY A 365 -25.73 -6.44 17.57
C GLY A 365 -25.65 -5.98 19.04
N LYS A 366 -24.56 -5.33 19.44
CA LYS A 366 -24.31 -4.79 20.78
C LYS A 366 -23.19 -3.75 20.74
N ASP A 367 -23.10 -2.95 21.80
CA ASP A 367 -21.99 -2.01 21.98
C ASP A 367 -20.69 -2.79 22.30
N ILE A 368 -19.64 -2.49 21.53
CA ILE A 368 -18.30 -3.08 21.67
C ILE A 368 -17.24 -2.05 22.12
N SER A 369 -17.68 -0.82 22.41
CA SER A 369 -16.81 0.24 22.92
C SER A 369 -16.04 -0.24 24.16
N PRO A 370 -14.79 0.24 24.34
CA PRO A 370 -14.08 -0.01 25.57
C PRO A 370 -14.89 0.62 26.71
N VAL A 371 -15.23 -0.19 27.73
CA VAL A 371 -15.83 0.34 28.96
C VAL A 371 -14.86 1.38 29.49
N SER A 372 -15.30 2.64 29.56
CA SER A 372 -14.51 3.71 30.18
C SER A 372 -14.02 3.21 31.52
N ALA A 373 -12.70 3.20 31.75
CA ALA A 373 -12.19 3.17 33.11
C ALA A 373 -12.77 4.41 33.80
N ALA A 374 -13.73 4.19 34.70
CA ALA A 374 -14.32 5.22 35.52
C ALA A 374 -13.32 5.73 36.56
#